data_AF-A0A318DQ11-F1
#
_entry.id   AF-A0A318DQ11-F1
#
_cell.length_a   1.000
_cell.length_b   1.000
_cell.length_c   1.000
_cell.angle_alpha   90.00
_cell.angle_beta   90.00
_cell.angle_gamma   90.00
#
_symmetry.space_group_name_H-M   'P 1'
#
loop_
_entity.id
_entity.type
_entity.pdbx_description
1 polymer ?
#
loop_
_entity_poly.entity_id
_entity_poly.type
_entity_poly.pdbx_seq_one_letter_code
_entity_poly.pdbx_strand_id
1 'polypeptide(L)'
;MNRSENPLKREIARLEADAATLHRHYADTPVFMIELAGLARSVLMRAGMGEGAWVRAAIDQIFDAYGVSSKLWLDGAAETQGEAAPHQPDLAGQTGDTR
;
A
#
# COMPACT_ATOMS: atom_id res chain seq x y z
N MET A 1 21.85 28.86 5.36
CA MET A 1 22.31 28.07 4.19
C MET A 1 21.78 26.64 4.32
N ASN A 2 20.88 26.28 3.39
CA ASN A 2 20.39 24.95 2.98
C ASN A 2 20.22 23.83 4.02
N ARG A 3 19.05 23.78 4.70
CA ARG A 3 18.48 22.49 5.12
C ARG A 3 17.66 21.93 3.97
N SER A 4 18.32 21.46 2.91
CA SER A 4 17.67 20.53 1.98
C SER A 4 17.56 19.20 2.72
N GLU A 5 16.54 19.05 3.55
CA GLU A 5 16.17 17.72 4.05
C GLU A 5 15.98 16.82 2.84
N ASN A 6 16.63 15.65 2.86
CA ASN A 6 16.46 14.67 1.80
C ASN A 6 14.94 14.36 1.69
N PRO A 7 14.32 14.57 0.51
CA PRO A 7 12.88 14.39 0.34
C PRO A 7 12.41 12.99 0.75
N LEU A 8 13.23 11.95 0.58
CA LEU A 8 12.89 10.59 1.00
C LEU A 8 12.84 10.43 2.52
N LYS A 9 13.65 11.17 3.29
CA LYS A 9 13.56 11.14 4.75
C LYS A 9 12.21 11.68 5.22
N ARG A 10 11.68 12.69 4.53
CA ARG A 10 10.35 13.25 4.81
C ARG A 10 9.25 12.26 4.42
N GLU A 11 9.38 11.58 3.30
CA GLU A 11 8.43 10.54 2.87
C GLU A 11 8.40 9.37 3.86
N ILE A 12 9.55 8.94 4.40
CA ILE A 12 9.61 7.91 5.44
C ILE A 12 8.93 8.37 6.74
N ALA A 13 9.23 9.59 7.22
CA ALA A 13 8.57 10.13 8.41
C ALA A 13 7.04 10.28 8.23
N ARG A 14 6.61 10.62 7.00
CA ARG A 14 5.19 10.66 6.66
C ARG A 14 4.57 9.26 6.66
N LEU A 15 5.25 8.27 6.09
CA LEU A 15 4.82 6.88 6.09
C LEU A 15 4.65 6.34 7.52
N GLU A 16 5.53 6.69 8.45
CA GLU A 16 5.39 6.36 9.88
C GLU A 16 4.11 6.94 10.49
N ALA A 17 3.80 8.21 10.22
CA ALA A 17 2.59 8.88 10.70
C ALA A 17 1.31 8.30 10.07
N ASP A 18 1.36 7.98 8.78
CA ASP A 18 0.27 7.34 8.05
C ASP A 18 0.03 5.92 8.60
N ALA A 19 1.09 5.15 8.88
CA ALA A 19 1.00 3.83 9.51
C ALA A 19 0.32 3.90 10.89
N ALA A 20 0.71 4.85 11.73
CA ALA A 20 0.08 5.05 13.05
C ALA A 20 -1.40 5.47 12.94
N THR A 21 -1.76 6.21 11.89
CA THR A 21 -3.15 6.59 11.63
C THR A 21 -3.96 5.41 11.11
N LEU A 22 -3.46 4.69 10.12
CA LEU A 22 -4.10 3.50 9.58
C LEU A 22 -4.30 2.44 10.67
N HIS A 23 -3.29 2.18 11.50
CA HIS A 23 -3.38 1.21 12.60
C HIS A 23 -4.50 1.58 13.58
N ARG A 24 -4.65 2.86 13.95
CA ARG A 24 -5.73 3.30 14.84
C ARG A 24 -7.14 3.05 14.30
N HIS A 25 -7.32 3.06 12.97
CA HIS A 25 -8.63 2.92 12.34
C HIS A 25 -8.94 1.52 11.84
N TYR A 26 -7.90 0.78 11.42
CA TYR A 26 -8.02 -0.45 10.67
C TYR A 26 -7.21 -1.60 11.29
N ALA A 27 -6.74 -1.47 12.53
CA ALA A 27 -6.08 -2.56 13.25
C ALA A 27 -6.86 -3.88 13.10
N ASP A 28 -6.12 -4.98 12.96
CA ASP A 28 -6.62 -6.34 12.81
C ASP A 28 -7.48 -6.60 11.55
N THR A 29 -7.54 -5.64 10.62
CA THR A 29 -8.20 -5.83 9.33
C THR A 29 -7.16 -5.96 8.20
N PRO A 30 -7.49 -6.69 7.12
CA PRO A 30 -6.65 -6.71 5.92
C PRO A 30 -6.45 -5.32 5.29
N VAL A 31 -7.35 -4.36 5.55
CA VAL A 31 -7.28 -3.00 5.01
C VAL A 31 -6.03 -2.27 5.49
N PHE A 32 -5.66 -2.40 6.78
CA PHE A 32 -4.43 -1.80 7.31
C PHE A 32 -3.20 -2.22 6.50
N MET A 33 -3.08 -3.52 6.24
CA MET A 33 -1.98 -4.12 5.51
C MET A 33 -1.89 -3.64 4.06
N ILE A 34 -3.04 -3.64 3.36
CA ILE A 34 -3.13 -3.26 1.95
C ILE A 34 -2.74 -1.78 1.77
N GLU A 35 -3.33 -0.90 2.57
CA GLU A 35 -3.09 0.54 2.47
C GLU A 35 -1.63 0.88 2.82
N LEU A 36 -1.10 0.32 3.91
CA LEU A 36 0.28 0.57 4.32
C LEU A 36 1.29 0.05 3.28
N ALA A 37 1.04 -1.12 2.68
CA ALA A 37 1.87 -1.68 1.61
C ALA A 37 1.84 -0.82 0.34
N GLY A 38 0.68 -0.29 -0.04
CA GLY A 38 0.54 0.63 -1.18
C GLY A 38 1.32 1.93 -1.00
N LEU A 39 1.26 2.53 0.19
CA LEU A 39 2.02 3.73 0.53
C LEU A 39 3.53 3.45 0.54
N ALA A 40 3.95 2.36 1.19
CA ALA A 40 5.35 1.95 1.25
C ALA A 40 5.95 1.70 -0.14
N ARG A 41 5.23 1.01 -1.03
CA ARG A 41 5.64 0.80 -2.42
C ARG A 41 5.81 2.12 -3.16
N SER A 42 4.92 3.08 -2.93
CA SER A 42 5.01 4.42 -3.55
C SER A 42 6.27 5.18 -3.11
N VAL A 43 6.67 5.05 -1.84
CA VAL A 43 7.94 5.63 -1.34
C VAL A 43 9.14 4.91 -1.94
N LEU A 44 9.12 3.57 -1.96
CA LEU A 44 10.21 2.77 -2.52
C LEU A 44 10.45 3.05 -4.01
N MET A 45 9.39 3.22 -4.80
CA MET A 45 9.47 3.54 -6.24
C MET A 45 10.06 4.94 -6.51
N ARG A 46 10.01 5.85 -5.53
CA ARG A 46 10.63 7.19 -5.63
C ARG A 46 12.11 7.17 -5.23
N ALA A 47 12.58 6.11 -4.58
CA ALA A 47 13.98 5.97 -4.22
C ALA A 47 14.82 5.66 -5.47
N GLY A 48 15.89 6.44 -5.70
CA GLY A 48 16.84 6.14 -6.77
C GLY A 48 17.68 4.89 -6.48
N MET A 49 18.48 4.45 -7.46
CA MET A 49 19.35 3.26 -7.34
C MET A 49 20.30 3.31 -6.13
N GLY A 50 20.72 4.50 -5.68
CA GLY A 50 21.58 4.67 -4.50
C GLY A 50 20.85 4.71 -3.15
N GLU A 51 19.53 4.83 -3.15
CA GLU A 51 18.72 5.08 -1.95
C GLU A 51 17.80 3.91 -1.60
N GLY A 52 17.49 3.05 -2.58
CA GLY A 52 16.54 1.94 -2.39
C GLY A 52 16.87 1.00 -1.23
N ALA A 53 18.16 0.72 -0.98
CA ALA A 53 18.57 -0.19 0.10
C ALA A 53 18.20 0.34 1.50
N TRP A 54 18.49 1.62 1.79
CA TRP A 54 18.18 2.20 3.09
C TRP A 54 16.68 2.52 3.21
N VAL A 55 16.02 2.93 2.12
CA VAL A 55 14.57 3.16 2.09
C VAL A 55 13.82 1.86 2.38
N ARG A 56 14.23 0.76 1.75
CA ARG A 56 13.67 -0.57 2.02
C ARG A 56 13.86 -0.98 3.47
N ALA A 57 15.07 -0.83 4.01
CA ALA A 57 15.33 -1.13 5.41
C ALA A 57 14.53 -0.26 6.40
N ALA A 58 14.26 1.00 6.05
CA ALA A 58 13.41 1.89 6.85
C ALA A 58 11.93 1.44 6.79
N ILE A 59 11.43 1.10 5.61
CA ILE A 59 10.08 0.54 5.43
C ILE A 59 9.93 -0.75 6.23
N ASP A 60 10.88 -1.68 6.15
CA ASP A 60 10.84 -2.94 6.88
C ASP A 60 10.71 -2.73 8.40
N GLN A 61 11.44 -1.75 8.96
CA GLN A 61 11.31 -1.38 10.37
C GLN A 61 9.91 -0.84 10.74
N ILE A 62 9.27 -0.10 9.84
CA ILE A 62 7.89 0.38 10.07
C ILE A 62 6.94 -0.81 10.15
N PHE A 63 7.04 -1.75 9.22
CA PHE A 63 6.18 -2.95 9.21
C PHE A 63 6.44 -3.85 10.42
N ASP A 64 7.70 -4.06 10.79
CA ASP A 64 8.08 -4.84 11.97
C ASP A 64 7.48 -4.25 13.27
N ALA A 65 7.37 -2.92 13.37
CA ALA A 65 6.75 -2.25 14.52
C ALA A 65 5.25 -2.58 14.69
N TYR A 66 4.58 -3.03 13.63
CA TYR A 66 3.19 -3.49 13.65
C TYR A 66 3.07 -5.02 13.51
N GLY A 67 4.16 -5.76 13.71
CA GLY A 67 4.17 -7.23 13.67
C GLY A 67 4.04 -7.82 12.27
N VAL A 68 4.34 -7.05 11.23
CA VAL A 68 4.20 -7.45 9.84
C VAL A 68 5.56 -7.82 9.26
N SER A 69 5.70 -9.04 8.75
CA SER A 69 6.94 -9.47 8.10
C SER A 69 7.20 -8.74 6.78
N SER A 70 8.46 -8.40 6.52
CA SER A 70 8.96 -7.83 5.25
C SER A 70 8.52 -8.59 4.00
N LYS A 71 8.36 -9.92 4.11
CA LYS A 71 7.92 -10.76 2.98
C LYS A 71 6.45 -10.50 2.62
N LEU A 72 5.60 -10.33 3.63
CA LEU A 72 4.15 -10.23 3.44
C LEU A 72 3.74 -8.91 2.78
N TRP A 73 4.41 -7.79 3.08
CA TRP A 73 4.05 -6.52 2.44
C TRP A 73 4.58 -6.40 1.01
N LEU A 74 5.69 -7.08 0.69
CA LEU A 74 6.20 -7.19 -0.69
C LEU A 74 5.25 -8.04 -1.56
N ASP A 75 4.75 -9.15 -1.02
CA ASP A 75 3.81 -10.03 -1.70
C ASP A 75 2.39 -9.40 -1.77
N GLY A 76 1.93 -8.76 -0.69
CA GLY A 76 0.63 -8.10 -0.61
C GLY A 76 0.47 -6.91 -1.56
N ALA A 77 1.58 -6.27 -1.95
CA ALA A 77 1.59 -5.23 -2.98
C ALA A 77 1.38 -5.77 -4.41
N ALA A 78 1.48 -7.09 -4.63
CA ALA A 78 1.21 -7.75 -5.90
C ALA A 78 -0.27 -8.11 -6.07
N GLU A 79 -0.98 -8.44 -4.99
CA GLU A 79 -2.39 -8.90 -5.07
C GLU A 79 -3.41 -7.75 -5.22
N THR A 80 -3.06 -6.50 -4.92
CA THR A 80 -4.02 -5.38 -4.98
C THR A 80 -4.23 -4.78 -6.38
N GLN A 81 -3.53 -5.25 -7.41
CA GLN A 81 -3.69 -4.74 -8.79
C GLN A 81 -4.21 -5.79 -9.78
N GLY A 82 -4.77 -6.89 -9.26
CA GLY A 82 -5.12 -8.06 -10.06
C GLY A 82 -6.49 -8.67 -9.80
N GLU A 83 -7.47 -7.95 -9.26
CA GLU A 83 -8.87 -8.41 -9.33
C GLU A 83 -9.87 -7.24 -9.21
N ALA A 84 -9.92 -6.38 -10.22
CA ALA A 84 -11.19 -5.75 -10.56
C ALA A 84 -12.04 -6.81 -11.25
N ALA A 85 -12.72 -7.65 -10.46
CA ALA A 85 -13.66 -8.62 -11.00
C ALA A 85 -14.71 -7.87 -11.87
N PRO A 86 -14.82 -8.16 -13.18
CA PRO A 86 -15.86 -7.57 -14.00
C PRO A 86 -17.18 -8.27 -13.63
N HIS A 87 -17.90 -7.72 -12.68
CA HIS A 87 -19.26 -8.15 -12.37
C HIS A 87 -20.24 -7.03 -12.71
N GLN A 88 -20.52 -6.91 -14.00
CA GLN A 88 -21.89 -6.57 -14.41
C GLN A 88 -22.35 -7.67 -15.37
N PRO A 89 -23.34 -8.50 -15.00
CA PRO A 89 -23.99 -9.36 -15.96
C PRO A 89 -24.66 -8.48 -17.01
N ASP A 90 -24.31 -8.73 -18.27
CA ASP A 90 -25.03 -8.24 -19.44
C ASP A 90 -26.49 -8.73 -19.36
N LEU A 91 -27.42 -7.83 -19.04
CA LEU A 91 -28.86 -8.08 -19.17
C LEU A 91 -29.36 -7.46 -20.47
N ALA A 92 -28.79 -7.91 -21.59
CA ALA A 92 -29.45 -7.84 -22.88
C ALA A 92 -30.26 -9.13 -23.09
N GLY A 93 -31.58 -9.03 -22.91
CA GLY A 93 -32.54 -9.92 -23.57
C GLY A 93 -32.96 -11.17 -22.81
N GLN A 94 -34.14 -11.11 -22.19
CA GLN A 94 -35.08 -12.23 -22.25
C GLN A 94 -36.47 -11.70 -22.59
N THR A 95 -36.83 -11.94 -23.85
CA THR A 95 -38.18 -12.00 -24.40
C THR A 95 -39.19 -12.64 -23.45
N GLY A 96 -40.37 -12.06 -23.35
CA GLY A 96 -41.51 -12.65 -22.64
C GLY A 96 -42.81 -11.91 -22.91
N ASP A 97 -43.41 -12.23 -24.05
CA ASP A 97 -44.83 -12.05 -24.34
C ASP A 97 -45.70 -12.44 -23.12
N THR A 98 -46.60 -11.58 -22.68
CA THR A 98 -47.90 -11.99 -22.12
C THR A 98 -48.86 -10.81 -21.94
N ARG A 99 -49.88 -10.78 -22.81
CA ARG A 99 -51.21 -10.12 -22.74
C ARG A 99 -51.35 -8.65 -23.11
#